data_AF-A0A5K3FD88-F1
#
_entry.id   AF-A0A5K3FD88-F1
#
_cell.length_a   1.000
_cell.length_b   1.000
_cell.length_c   1.000
_cell.angle_alpha   90.00
_cell.angle_beta   90.00
_cell.angle_gamma   90.00
#
_symmetry.space_group_name_H-M   'P 1'
#
loop_
_entity.id
_entity.type
_entity.pdbx_description
1 polymer ?
#
loop_
_entity_poly.entity_id
_entity_poly.type
_entity_poly.pdbx_seq_one_letter_code
_entity_poly.pdbx_strand_id
1 'polypeptide(L)'
;LTRARPRVAPHPFTTLKPHVGTLLLTRDSADDSIKLTIADLPGLIEGAAERNAGLGSQFLSLIEGCAMLLYLVDVGTFLADRGQASASEATDHFASQLDMLHNELALFNPDLVDPSRGCLVIGTKLDLVVPPSGAQATLDKLSAWLADAAKL
;
A
#
# COMPACT_ATOMS: atom_id res chain seq x y z
N LEU A 1 3.32 6.39 13.66
CA LEU A 1 2.91 5.02 14.06
C LEU A 1 4.04 3.99 14.04
N THR A 2 5.26 4.29 13.57
CA THR A 2 6.48 3.49 13.87
C THR A 2 7.66 4.44 14.15
N ARG A 3 8.62 4.02 15.00
CA ARG A 3 9.86 4.80 15.29
C ARG A 3 10.97 4.52 14.27
N ALA A 4 10.63 4.26 13.01
CA ALA A 4 11.60 3.97 11.96
C ALA A 4 12.10 5.27 11.29
N ARG A 5 13.41 5.36 11.03
CA ARG A 5 14.00 6.46 10.25
C ARG A 5 14.31 5.95 8.84
N PRO A 6 13.58 6.38 7.79
CA PRO A 6 13.78 5.87 6.45
C PRO A 6 15.06 6.46 5.83
N ARG A 7 15.82 5.62 5.11
CA ARG A 7 16.86 6.04 4.16
C ARG A 7 16.51 5.46 2.80
N VAL A 8 16.28 6.32 1.82
CA VAL A 8 15.98 5.95 0.42
C VAL A 8 17.32 5.82 -0.33
N ALA A 9 17.60 4.66 -0.91
CA ALA A 9 18.75 4.45 -1.79
C ALA A 9 18.35 4.68 -3.27
N PRO A 10 19.24 5.19 -4.15
CA PRO A 10 18.92 5.51 -5.53
C PRO A 10 19.02 4.28 -6.43
N HIS A 11 18.05 3.38 -6.38
CA HIS A 11 17.91 2.26 -7.31
C HIS A 11 16.43 2.02 -7.61
N PRO A 12 16.06 1.42 -8.77
CA PRO A 12 14.67 1.16 -9.14
C PRO A 12 13.89 0.26 -8.16
N PHE A 13 14.57 -0.29 -7.15
CA PHE A 13 13.99 -0.87 -5.94
C PHE A 13 14.70 -0.23 -4.74
N THR A 14 14.02 0.62 -3.97
CA THR A 14 14.74 1.52 -3.04
C THR A 14 15.07 0.94 -1.66
N THR A 15 14.93 -0.39 -1.42
CA THR A 15 15.30 -0.98 -0.12
C THR A 15 15.85 -2.41 -0.25
N LEU A 16 17.16 -2.59 -0.04
CA LEU A 16 17.83 -3.92 -0.01
C LEU A 16 17.58 -4.71 1.29
N LYS A 17 16.96 -4.10 2.31
CA LYS A 17 16.55 -4.75 3.56
C LYS A 17 15.12 -4.36 3.89
N PRO A 18 14.18 -5.29 4.05
CA PRO A 18 12.84 -4.96 4.51
C PRO A 18 12.87 -4.29 5.88
N HIS A 19 12.00 -3.31 6.09
CA HIS A 19 11.86 -2.71 7.40
C HIS A 19 10.73 -3.38 8.16
N VAL A 20 11.07 -4.14 9.19
CA VAL A 20 10.09 -4.82 10.05
C VAL A 20 9.88 -3.99 11.31
N GLY A 21 8.65 -3.52 11.50
CA GLY A 21 8.18 -2.84 12.70
C GLY A 21 7.23 -3.73 13.51
N THR A 22 7.19 -3.54 14.82
CA THR A 22 6.18 -4.14 15.70
C THR A 22 5.27 -3.05 16.25
N LEU A 23 3.97 -3.27 16.15
CA LEU A 23 2.93 -2.38 16.62
C LEU A 23 2.16 -3.08 17.75
N LEU A 24 2.13 -2.46 18.92
CA LEU A 24 1.33 -2.93 20.04
C LEU A 24 0.05 -2.10 20.09
N LEU A 25 -1.09 -2.75 19.87
CA LEU A 25 -2.41 -2.15 19.97
C LEU A 25 -3.00 -2.56 21.32
N THR A 26 -2.92 -1.67 22.30
CA THR A 26 -3.58 -1.86 23.60
C THR A 26 -5.02 -1.34 23.48
N ARG A 27 -6.00 -2.20 23.73
CA ARG A 27 -7.41 -1.77 23.89
C ARG A 27 -7.65 -1.24 25.31
N ASP A 28 -8.89 -0.84 25.60
CA ASP A 28 -9.29 -0.16 26.85
C ASP A 28 -8.89 -0.89 28.16
N SER A 29 -8.51 -2.17 28.09
CA SER A 29 -7.89 -2.96 29.15
C SER A 29 -6.48 -3.42 28.77
N ALA A 30 -5.52 -3.33 29.71
CA ALA A 30 -4.13 -3.72 29.50
C ALA A 30 -3.93 -5.21 29.15
N ASP A 31 -4.90 -6.06 29.50
CA ASP A 31 -4.87 -7.50 29.24
C ASP A 31 -5.29 -7.86 27.79
N ASP A 32 -5.90 -6.94 27.04
CA ASP A 32 -6.32 -7.12 25.63
C ASP A 32 -5.40 -6.37 24.66
N SER A 33 -4.09 -6.60 24.77
CA SER A 33 -3.12 -6.05 23.82
C SER A 33 -2.86 -6.98 22.63
N ILE A 34 -2.99 -6.45 21.41
CA ILE A 34 -2.69 -7.17 20.17
C ILE A 34 -1.34 -6.70 19.65
N LYS A 35 -0.43 -7.65 19.41
CA LYS A 35 0.88 -7.39 18.80
C LYS A 35 0.82 -7.72 17.31
N LEU A 36 1.03 -6.72 16.48
CA LEU A 36 1.13 -6.85 15.02
C LEU A 36 2.57 -6.61 14.58
N THR A 37 3.04 -7.40 13.62
CA THR A 37 4.31 -7.16 12.93
C THR A 37 4.00 -6.65 11.53
N ILE A 38 4.58 -5.52 11.17
CA ILE A 38 4.39 -4.87 9.87
C ILE A 38 5.75 -4.90 9.17
N ALA A 39 5.80 -5.48 7.98
CA ALA A 39 6.96 -5.40 7.11
C ALA A 39 6.66 -4.40 5.99
N ASP A 40 7.57 -3.44 5.81
CA ASP A 40 7.58 -2.58 4.63
C ASP A 40 8.26 -3.33 3.49
N LEU A 41 7.47 -3.61 2.44
CA LEU A 41 7.96 -4.25 1.23
C LEU A 41 8.61 -3.18 0.36
N PRO A 42 9.80 -3.42 -0.22
CA PRO A 42 10.38 -2.49 -1.18
C PRO A 42 9.37 -2.23 -2.31
N GLY A 43 9.27 -0.96 -2.73
CA GLY A 43 8.26 -0.54 -3.70
C GLY A 43 8.29 -1.39 -4.97
N LEU A 44 7.15 -2.01 -5.27
CA LEU A 44 6.90 -2.64 -6.55
C LEU A 44 6.61 -1.52 -7.56
N ILE A 45 7.44 -1.46 -8.59
CA ILE A 45 7.26 -0.56 -9.74
C ILE A 45 7.02 -1.42 -10.97
N GLU A 46 6.53 -0.81 -12.05
CA GLU A 46 6.35 -1.50 -13.31
C GLU A 46 7.67 -2.12 -13.83
N GLY A 47 7.59 -3.38 -14.27
CA GLY A 47 8.73 -4.19 -14.69
C GLY A 47 9.57 -4.70 -13.52
N ALA A 48 9.01 -4.75 -12.31
CA ALA A 48 9.68 -5.26 -11.12
C ALA A 48 10.01 -6.75 -11.25
N ALA A 49 9.01 -7.54 -11.66
CA ALA A 49 9.11 -8.99 -11.82
C ALA A 49 10.14 -9.40 -12.87
N GLU A 50 10.16 -8.71 -14.01
CA GLU A 50 11.07 -9.02 -15.12
C GLU A 50 12.54 -8.75 -14.79
N ARG A 51 12.82 -7.68 -14.03
CA ARG A 51 14.20 -7.25 -13.73
C ARG A 51 14.89 -8.11 -12.68
N ASN A 52 14.14 -8.95 -11.96
CA ASN A 52 14.61 -10.03 -11.08
C ASN A 52 15.92 -9.70 -10.32
N ALA A 53 15.98 -8.50 -9.73
CA ALA A 53 17.22 -7.83 -9.33
C ALA A 53 17.83 -8.38 -8.01
N GLY A 54 17.85 -9.71 -7.83
CA GLY A 54 18.49 -10.38 -6.71
C GLY A 54 17.75 -10.29 -5.37
N LEU A 55 16.56 -9.68 -5.34
CA LEU A 55 15.72 -9.54 -4.14
C LEU A 55 14.78 -10.74 -3.91
N GLY A 56 14.60 -11.60 -4.91
CA GLY A 56 13.51 -12.58 -4.98
C GLY A 56 13.35 -13.45 -3.73
N SER A 57 14.41 -14.10 -3.24
CA SER A 57 14.27 -15.04 -2.11
C SER A 57 14.00 -14.36 -0.75
N GLN A 58 14.64 -13.21 -0.47
CA GLN A 58 14.36 -12.45 0.76
C GLN A 58 13.01 -11.77 0.70
N PHE A 59 12.64 -11.18 -0.44
CA PHE A 59 11.34 -10.57 -0.68
C PHE A 59 10.21 -11.58 -0.51
N LEU A 60 10.30 -12.73 -1.16
CA LEU A 60 9.31 -13.80 -1.06
C LEU A 60 9.19 -14.32 0.37
N SER A 61 10.30 -14.60 1.05
CA SER A 61 10.27 -15.09 2.44
C SER A 61 9.53 -14.14 3.40
N LEU A 62 9.55 -12.83 3.16
CA LEU A 62 8.84 -11.86 3.98
C LEU A 62 7.36 -11.83 3.64
N ILE A 63 7.04 -11.81 2.33
CA ILE A 63 5.67 -11.76 1.88
C ILE A 63 4.95 -13.05 2.24
N GLU A 64 5.53 -14.22 2.02
CA GLU A 64 4.95 -15.51 2.37
C GLU A 64 4.65 -15.62 3.87
N GLY A 65 5.43 -14.95 4.72
CA GLY A 65 5.19 -14.87 6.17
C GLY A 65 4.10 -13.87 6.58
N CYS A 66 3.61 -13.03 5.67
CA CYS A 66 2.60 -12.02 5.96
C CYS A 66 1.17 -12.60 5.84
N ALA A 67 0.40 -12.54 6.92
CA ALA A 67 -1.00 -12.99 6.92
C ALA A 67 -1.94 -12.10 6.08
N MET A 68 -1.55 -10.84 5.84
CA MET A 68 -2.33 -9.86 5.10
C MET A 68 -1.41 -8.93 4.31
N LEU A 69 -1.86 -8.47 3.14
CA LEU A 69 -1.20 -7.46 2.33
C LEU A 69 -1.90 -6.10 2.42
N LEU A 70 -1.12 -5.03 2.49
CA LEU A 70 -1.61 -3.65 2.47
C LEU A 70 -1.16 -2.99 1.16
N TYR A 71 -2.09 -2.70 0.28
CA TYR A 71 -1.84 -2.00 -0.97
C TYR A 71 -1.91 -0.50 -0.73
N LEU A 72 -0.81 0.20 -0.96
CA LEU A 72 -0.74 1.65 -0.85
C LEU A 72 -1.01 2.28 -2.21
N VAL A 73 -2.09 3.04 -2.33
CA VAL A 73 -2.51 3.73 -3.56
C VAL A 73 -2.30 5.23 -3.37
N ASP A 74 -1.69 5.91 -4.32
CA ASP A 74 -1.50 7.36 -4.27
C ASP A 74 -2.76 8.07 -4.75
N VAL A 75 -3.48 8.71 -3.83
CA VAL A 75 -4.67 9.51 -4.12
C VAL A 75 -4.40 11.02 -4.03
N GLY A 76 -3.40 11.40 -3.24
CA GLY A 76 -3.07 12.80 -2.99
C GLY A 76 -2.46 13.50 -4.18
N THR A 77 -1.47 12.88 -4.83
CA THR A 77 -0.78 13.47 -5.98
C THR A 77 -1.74 13.64 -7.15
N PHE A 78 -2.55 12.61 -7.43
CA PHE A 78 -3.55 12.63 -8.51
C PHE A 78 -4.50 13.84 -8.39
N LEU A 79 -5.03 14.07 -7.20
CA LEU A 79 -5.94 15.18 -6.93
C LEU A 79 -5.24 16.54 -6.91
N ALA A 80 -4.02 16.62 -6.38
CA ALA A 80 -3.24 17.86 -6.39
C ALA A 80 -2.93 18.33 -7.82
N ASP A 81 -2.61 17.40 -8.73
CA ASP A 81 -2.27 17.71 -10.12
C ASP A 81 -3.51 18.05 -10.97
N ARG A 82 -4.64 17.37 -10.73
CA ARG A 82 -5.86 17.53 -11.53
C ARG A 82 -6.79 18.65 -11.01
N GLY A 83 -6.73 18.97 -9.73
CA GLY A 83 -7.59 19.96 -9.06
C GLY A 83 -9.06 19.53 -8.94
N GLN A 84 -9.71 19.21 -10.06
CA GLN A 84 -11.04 18.60 -10.11
C GLN A 84 -10.98 17.35 -11.00
N ALA A 85 -11.33 16.20 -10.43
CA ALA A 85 -11.42 14.93 -11.13
C ALA A 85 -12.84 14.40 -11.06
N SER A 86 -13.31 13.78 -12.14
CA SER A 86 -14.53 12.98 -12.12
C SER A 86 -14.35 11.73 -11.28
N ALA A 87 -15.44 11.21 -10.72
CA ALA A 87 -15.43 9.94 -9.99
C ALA A 87 -14.89 8.78 -10.85
N SER A 88 -15.29 8.74 -12.12
CA SER A 88 -14.79 7.75 -13.10
C SER A 88 -13.28 7.84 -13.29
N GLU A 89 -12.76 9.02 -13.62
CA GLU A 89 -11.33 9.24 -13.82
C GLU A 89 -10.49 8.87 -12.59
N ALA A 90 -10.95 9.23 -11.39
CA ALA A 90 -10.28 8.88 -10.14
C ALA A 90 -10.28 7.38 -9.90
N THR A 91 -11.43 6.73 -10.10
CA THR A 91 -11.59 5.29 -9.91
C THR A 91 -10.73 4.50 -10.89
N ASP A 92 -10.75 4.85 -12.17
CA ASP A 92 -9.93 4.22 -13.21
C ASP A 92 -8.44 4.39 -12.91
N HIS A 93 -8.03 5.59 -12.44
CA HIS A 93 -6.64 5.83 -12.06
C HIS A 93 -6.22 4.97 -10.87
N PHE A 94 -7.03 4.89 -9.82
CA PHE A 94 -6.72 4.08 -8.64
C PHE A 94 -6.74 2.59 -8.96
N ALA A 95 -7.68 2.13 -9.78
CA ALA A 95 -7.75 0.76 -10.27
C ALA A 95 -6.48 0.40 -11.05
N SER A 96 -6.02 1.28 -11.95
CA SER A 96 -4.78 1.03 -12.72
C SER A 96 -3.53 0.86 -11.83
N GLN A 97 -3.45 1.60 -10.71
CA GLN A 97 -2.36 1.44 -9.75
C GLN A 97 -2.46 0.09 -9.02
N LEU A 98 -3.67 -0.32 -8.61
CA LEU A 98 -3.91 -1.61 -7.98
C LEU A 98 -3.61 -2.77 -8.94
N ASP A 99 -4.07 -2.68 -10.18
CA ASP A 99 -3.83 -3.67 -11.22
C ASP A 99 -2.33 -3.85 -11.46
N MET A 100 -1.56 -2.75 -11.53
CA MET A 100 -0.11 -2.83 -11.67
C MET A 100 0.52 -3.57 -10.49
N LEU A 101 0.18 -3.20 -9.25
CA LEU A 101 0.70 -3.87 -8.06
C LEU A 101 0.32 -5.36 -8.00
N HIS A 102 -0.93 -5.67 -8.33
CA HIS A 102 -1.46 -7.03 -8.36
C HIS A 102 -0.76 -7.87 -9.44
N ASN A 103 -0.62 -7.34 -10.65
CA ASN A 103 0.03 -8.02 -11.76
C ASN A 103 1.51 -8.28 -11.47
N GLU A 104 2.24 -7.31 -10.92
CA GLU A 104 3.63 -7.52 -10.53
C GLU A 104 3.75 -8.62 -9.46
N LEU A 105 2.90 -8.60 -8.42
CA LEU A 105 2.87 -9.66 -7.42
C LEU A 105 2.54 -11.04 -8.01
N ALA A 106 1.55 -11.11 -8.92
CA ALA A 106 1.15 -12.34 -9.58
C ALA A 106 2.25 -12.91 -10.49
N LEU A 107 3.00 -12.04 -11.19
CA LEU A 107 4.15 -12.42 -12.00
C LEU A 107 5.32 -12.93 -11.13
N PHE A 108 5.47 -12.41 -9.91
CA PHE A 108 6.45 -12.93 -8.94
C PHE A 108 6.04 -14.26 -8.35
N ASN A 109 4.83 -14.36 -7.81
CA ASN A 109 4.24 -15.61 -7.30
C ASN A 109 2.70 -15.47 -7.26
N PRO A 110 1.96 -16.30 -8.03
CA PRO A 110 0.51 -16.22 -8.13
C PRO A 110 -0.22 -16.54 -6.82
N ASP A 111 0.39 -17.29 -5.90
CA ASP A 111 -0.21 -17.61 -4.60
C ASP A 111 -0.29 -16.36 -3.69
N LEU A 112 0.48 -15.31 -3.99
CA LEU A 112 0.49 -14.09 -3.18
C LEU A 112 -0.76 -13.24 -3.35
N VAL A 113 -1.44 -13.41 -4.48
CA VAL A 113 -2.67 -12.68 -4.87
C VAL A 113 -3.93 -13.54 -4.73
N ASP A 114 -3.84 -14.67 -4.02
CA ASP A 114 -5.00 -15.51 -3.73
C ASP A 114 -6.13 -14.69 -3.06
N PRO A 115 -7.37 -14.71 -3.59
CA PRO A 115 -8.49 -13.97 -3.02
C PRO A 115 -8.87 -14.35 -1.58
N SER A 116 -8.50 -15.55 -1.12
CA SER A 116 -8.67 -15.99 0.26
C SER A 116 -7.68 -15.33 1.24
N ARG A 117 -6.60 -14.75 0.71
CA ARG A 117 -5.63 -13.98 1.48
C ARG A 117 -6.18 -12.60 1.79
N GLY A 118 -6.09 -12.19 3.06
CA GLY A 118 -6.55 -10.85 3.44
C GLY A 118 -5.77 -9.76 2.71
N CYS A 119 -6.49 -8.80 2.12
CA CYS A 119 -5.90 -7.60 1.55
C CYS A 119 -6.64 -6.34 2.04
N LEU A 120 -5.90 -5.23 2.20
CA LEU A 120 -6.45 -3.93 2.52
C LEU A 120 -5.86 -2.87 1.59
N VAL A 121 -6.72 -2.05 0.98
CA VAL A 121 -6.30 -0.91 0.15
C VAL A 121 -6.29 0.36 0.99
N ILE A 122 -5.21 1.13 0.92
CA ILE A 122 -4.99 2.35 1.70
C ILE A 122 -4.63 3.49 0.75
N GLY A 123 -5.46 4.54 0.75
CA GLY A 123 -5.16 5.80 0.08
C GLY A 123 -4.09 6.59 0.83
N THR A 124 -3.03 7.01 0.13
CA THR A 124 -1.86 7.70 0.69
C THR A 124 -1.72 9.12 0.16
N LYS A 125 -0.82 9.90 0.80
CA LYS A 125 -0.52 11.31 0.50
C LYS A 125 -1.70 12.27 0.65
N LEU A 126 -2.65 11.95 1.53
CA LEU A 126 -3.82 12.78 1.80
C LEU A 126 -3.47 14.19 2.28
N ASP A 127 -2.28 14.39 2.86
CA ASP A 127 -1.76 15.69 3.28
C ASP A 127 -1.64 16.72 2.14
N LEU A 128 -1.59 16.27 0.88
CA LEU A 128 -1.57 17.14 -0.29
C LEU A 128 -2.93 17.80 -0.58
N VAL A 129 -4.02 17.19 -0.10
CA VAL A 129 -5.40 17.53 -0.54
C VAL A 129 -6.37 17.73 0.64
N VAL A 130 -6.03 17.22 1.82
CA VAL A 130 -6.80 17.36 3.05
C VAL A 130 -6.05 18.33 3.97
N PRO A 131 -6.62 19.52 4.27
CA PRO A 131 -5.99 20.46 5.18
C PRO A 131 -5.96 19.91 6.62
N PRO A 132 -5.07 20.42 7.49
CA PRO A 132 -4.97 19.98 8.89
C PRO A 132 -6.26 20.17 9.71
N SER A 133 -7.13 21.09 9.28
CA SER A 133 -8.47 21.30 9.85
C SER A 133 -9.45 20.15 9.56
N GLY A 134 -9.05 19.19 8.71
CA GLY A 134 -9.88 18.11 8.21
C GLY A 134 -10.72 18.52 7.00
N ALA A 135 -11.12 17.53 6.22
CA ALA A 135 -12.05 17.67 5.11
C ALA A 135 -12.87 16.37 4.95
N GLN A 136 -13.81 16.14 5.87
CA GLN A 136 -14.58 14.88 5.94
C GLN A 136 -15.26 14.55 4.61
N ALA A 137 -15.88 15.54 3.95
CA ALA A 137 -16.52 15.34 2.66
C ALA A 137 -15.55 14.89 1.55
N THR A 138 -14.29 15.32 1.59
CA THR A 138 -13.26 14.88 0.64
C THR A 138 -12.80 13.46 0.96
N LEU A 139 -12.63 13.14 2.25
CA LEU A 139 -12.28 11.79 2.71
C LEU A 139 -13.37 10.77 2.35
N ASP A 140 -14.64 11.13 2.53
CA ASP A 140 -15.77 10.25 2.20
C ASP A 140 -15.84 9.98 0.69
N LYS A 141 -15.60 11.00 -0.14
CA LYS A 141 -15.52 10.86 -1.61
C LYS A 141 -14.36 9.96 -2.03
N LEU A 142 -13.16 10.21 -1.50
CA LEU A 142 -11.97 9.42 -1.79
C LEU A 142 -12.14 7.95 -1.36
N SER A 143 -12.72 7.74 -0.18
CA SER A 143 -13.07 6.41 0.32
C SER A 143 -14.01 5.69 -0.63
N ALA A 144 -15.05 6.36 -1.14
CA ALA A 144 -15.97 5.78 -2.10
C ALA A 144 -15.28 5.39 -3.43
N TRP A 145 -14.43 6.26 -3.98
CA TRP A 145 -13.70 5.98 -5.22
C TRP A 145 -12.69 4.85 -5.06
N LEU A 146 -11.95 4.81 -3.95
CA LEU A 146 -11.04 3.71 -3.63
C LEU A 146 -11.78 2.39 -3.42
N ALA A 147 -12.91 2.42 -2.72
CA ALA A 147 -13.74 1.23 -2.52
C ALA A 147 -14.33 0.71 -3.83
N ASP A 148 -14.58 1.57 -4.81
CA ASP A 148 -15.03 1.14 -6.13
C ASP A 148 -13.88 0.56 -6.96
N ALA A 149 -12.70 1.19 -6.92
CA ALA A 149 -11.49 0.69 -7.58
C ALA A 149 -11.05 -0.69 -7.06
N ALA A 150 -11.25 -0.95 -5.75
CA ALA A 150 -10.86 -2.21 -5.11
C ALA A 150 -11.84 -3.37 -5.30
N LYS A 151 -12.95 -3.18 -6.03
CA LYS A 151 -13.92 -4.25 -6.35
C LYS A 151 -13.60 -5.01 -7.65
N LEU A 152 -12.65 -4.51 -8.42
CA LEU A 152 -12.13 -5.16 -9.63
C LEU A 152 -11.20 -6.31 -9.25
#